data_AF-A0A939MAR1-F1
#
_entry.id   AF-A0A939MAR1-F1
#
_cell.length_a   1.000
_cell.length_b   1.000
_cell.length_c   1.000
_cell.angle_alpha   90.00
_cell.angle_beta   90.00
_cell.angle_gamma   90.00
#
_symmetry.space_group_name_H-M   'P 1'
#
loop_
_entity.id
_entity.type
_entity.pdbx_description
1 polymer ?
#
loop_
_entity_poly.entity_id
_entity_poly.type
_entity_poly.pdbx_seq_one_letter_code
_entity_poly.pdbx_strand_id
1 'polypeptide(L)'
;MVSLPARNRIHLFLTSAVAALAGAAPASADMLEPQSPAWQLSEPFKKSADARTNISGAACATTSPPLKSCLVVNDEKKYAQFFAIEGTTINPGKVIRLLSDQASGDPDAEGTAYDDGYFYVVGSHGRKRHHPDDSNPTSYHLFRFPVDKLTGEPPFPISADEVIGVEASVTRLRGAIKDALPADYDKPLGDNGANIEGIAVKGDLMYLGFRGPSKGGNAYVLTVDAKAVFTENMPLKAKLIDPPLPLGTTTGIRDIAAVSGGLLLLTGPVNEQQIAPAVVFYDTSSGKLGPTHTLSVADSTAKAETLLVLSDISGEPWRVLVMFDGPENGAPTQYLVPR
;
A
#
# COMPACT_ATOMS: atom_id res chain seq x y z
N MET A 1 48.43 80.18 35.64
CA MET A 1 48.70 79.57 36.96
C MET A 1 47.54 78.69 37.36
N VAL A 2 47.77 77.37 37.42
CA VAL A 2 47.37 76.40 38.49
C VAL A 2 45.89 76.47 38.94
N SER A 3 45.02 75.44 38.86
CA SER A 3 45.17 74.10 39.45
C SER A 3 43.94 73.20 39.16
N LEU A 4 44.21 71.95 38.75
CA LEU A 4 43.60 70.64 39.07
C LEU A 4 42.06 70.37 39.13
N PRO A 5 41.63 69.10 38.91
CA PRO A 5 40.35 68.75 38.27
C PRO A 5 39.36 68.02 39.19
N ALA A 6 38.09 67.90 38.75
CA ALA A 6 37.08 67.04 39.37
C ALA A 6 36.56 65.99 38.37
N ARG A 7 36.58 64.74 38.84
CA ARG A 7 36.12 63.51 38.16
C ARG A 7 34.61 63.54 37.91
N ASN A 8 34.17 63.24 36.69
CA ASN A 8 32.79 62.83 36.43
C ASN A 8 32.76 61.36 35.98
N ARG A 9 32.01 60.56 36.74
CA ARG A 9 31.72 59.15 36.44
C ARG A 9 30.65 59.09 35.33
N ILE A 10 30.98 58.48 34.20
CA ILE A 10 30.03 58.16 33.15
C ILE A 10 29.47 56.77 33.44
N HIS A 11 28.19 56.68 33.80
CA HIS A 11 27.47 55.41 33.84
C HIS A 11 26.98 55.08 32.42
N LEU A 12 27.62 54.10 31.80
CA LEU A 12 27.23 53.54 30.52
C LEU A 12 26.07 52.56 30.73
N PHE A 13 24.85 52.96 30.36
CA PHE A 13 23.71 52.03 30.29
C PHE A 13 23.84 51.17 29.03
N LEU A 14 24.28 49.91 29.18
CA LEU A 14 24.13 48.89 28.15
C LEU A 14 22.65 48.49 28.07
N THR A 15 22.00 48.83 26.96
CA THR A 15 20.69 48.25 26.58
C THR A 15 20.94 46.94 25.83
N SER A 16 20.78 45.83 26.53
CA SER A 16 20.80 44.50 25.91
C SER A 16 19.50 44.27 25.13
N ALA A 17 19.56 44.36 23.80
CA ALA A 17 18.47 43.93 22.93
C ALA A 17 18.41 42.39 22.91
N VAL A 18 17.40 41.82 23.56
CA VAL A 18 17.08 40.39 23.45
C VAL A 18 16.32 40.19 22.15
N ALA A 19 17.00 39.65 21.14
CA ALA A 19 16.35 39.18 19.92
C ALA A 19 15.55 37.91 20.25
N ALA A 20 14.23 38.02 20.27
CA ALA A 20 13.34 36.87 20.37
C ALA A 20 13.43 36.08 19.05
N LEU A 21 14.18 34.98 19.08
CA LEU A 21 14.10 33.94 18.06
C LEU A 21 12.73 33.28 18.18
N ALA A 22 11.80 33.69 17.34
CA ALA A 22 10.56 32.96 17.10
C ALA A 22 10.93 31.63 16.44
N GLY A 23 11.06 30.57 17.25
CA GLY A 23 11.14 29.21 16.73
C GLY A 23 9.84 28.89 16.00
N ALA A 24 9.91 28.65 14.70
CA ALA A 24 8.82 28.03 13.98
C ALA A 24 8.60 26.64 14.61
N ALA A 25 7.46 26.46 15.29
CA ALA A 25 7.01 25.14 15.67
C ALA A 25 6.87 24.31 14.38
N PRO A 26 7.33 23.05 14.36
CA PRO A 26 7.03 22.18 13.24
C PRO A 26 5.51 22.13 13.06
N ALA A 27 5.03 22.39 11.84
CA ALA A 27 3.63 22.16 11.51
C ALA A 27 3.30 20.72 11.91
N SER A 28 2.33 20.55 12.81
CA SER A 28 1.78 19.24 13.13
C SER A 28 1.40 18.59 11.81
N ALA A 29 1.98 17.44 11.48
CA ALA A 29 1.48 16.63 10.38
C ALA A 29 -0.02 16.39 10.65
N ASP A 30 -0.89 16.74 9.71
CA ASP A 30 -2.34 16.60 9.88
C ASP A 30 -2.66 15.12 10.05
N MET A 31 -3.05 14.74 11.27
CA MET A 31 -3.57 13.42 11.57
C MET A 31 -5.01 13.36 11.06
N LEU A 32 -5.26 12.46 10.11
CA LEU A 32 -6.59 12.25 9.54
C LEU A 32 -7.42 11.36 10.47
N GLU A 33 -8.61 11.85 10.81
CA GLU A 33 -9.55 11.11 11.65
C GLU A 33 -10.50 10.22 10.81
N PRO A 34 -10.89 9.04 11.33
CA PRO A 34 -11.93 8.19 10.75
C PRO A 34 -13.24 8.95 10.49
N GLN A 35 -13.85 8.68 9.34
CA GLN A 35 -15.11 9.29 8.94
C GLN A 35 -16.32 8.50 9.49
N SER A 36 -17.38 9.23 9.82
CA SER A 36 -18.69 8.67 10.19
C SER A 36 -19.66 8.64 8.99
N PRO A 37 -20.65 7.71 8.96
CA PRO A 37 -20.88 6.64 9.93
C PRO A 37 -19.84 5.51 9.81
N ALA A 38 -19.75 4.67 10.84
CA ALA A 38 -18.93 3.48 10.82
C ALA A 38 -19.34 2.55 9.67
N TRP A 39 -18.36 1.85 9.11
CA TRP A 39 -18.60 0.85 8.08
C TRP A 39 -19.07 -0.45 8.68
N GLN A 40 -19.87 -1.18 7.91
CA GLN A 40 -20.37 -2.48 8.30
C GLN A 40 -20.29 -3.45 7.14
N LEU A 41 -20.30 -4.73 7.45
CA LEU A 41 -20.51 -5.78 6.46
C LEU A 41 -21.94 -6.31 6.58
N SER A 42 -22.60 -6.60 5.47
CA SER A 42 -23.93 -7.25 5.49
C SER A 42 -23.86 -8.70 5.97
N GLU A 43 -22.72 -9.35 5.76
CA GLU A 43 -22.32 -10.63 6.35
C GLU A 43 -20.78 -10.68 6.43
N PRO A 44 -20.17 -11.52 7.29
CA PRO A 44 -18.72 -11.68 7.27
C PRO A 44 -18.21 -12.15 5.91
N PHE A 45 -16.96 -11.82 5.59
CA PHE A 45 -16.25 -12.48 4.49
C PHE A 45 -16.27 -14.01 4.69
N LYS A 46 -16.23 -14.78 3.60
CA LYS A 46 -16.42 -16.24 3.68
C LYS A 46 -15.19 -16.91 4.33
N LYS A 47 -15.30 -18.22 4.54
CA LYS A 47 -14.27 -19.09 5.16
C LYS A 47 -14.08 -18.84 6.67
N SER A 48 -12.92 -19.20 7.21
CA SER A 48 -12.65 -19.22 8.66
C SER A 48 -12.48 -17.81 9.23
N ALA A 49 -12.60 -17.66 10.56
CA ALA A 49 -12.27 -16.40 11.25
C ALA A 49 -10.81 -15.99 10.99
N ASP A 50 -9.89 -16.95 11.03
CA ASP A 50 -8.48 -16.78 10.65
C ASP A 50 -8.30 -16.18 9.25
N ALA A 51 -9.08 -16.63 8.26
CA ALA A 51 -9.01 -16.01 6.94
C ALA A 51 -9.53 -14.57 6.93
N ARG A 52 -10.48 -14.24 7.80
CA ARG A 52 -11.05 -12.90 7.90
C ARG A 52 -10.16 -11.91 8.65
N THR A 53 -9.20 -12.38 9.44
CA THR A 53 -8.24 -11.51 10.14
C THR A 53 -7.05 -11.13 9.26
N ASN A 54 -6.81 -11.84 8.17
CA ASN A 54 -5.64 -11.65 7.31
C ASN A 54 -6.03 -10.89 6.03
N ILE A 55 -6.60 -9.69 6.14
CA ILE A 55 -6.98 -8.89 4.94
C ILE A 55 -5.77 -8.06 4.51
N SER A 56 -5.31 -8.25 3.27
CA SER A 56 -4.03 -7.67 2.81
C SER A 56 -4.14 -6.90 1.50
N GLY A 57 -5.30 -6.83 0.83
CA GLY A 57 -5.46 -5.93 -0.31
C GLY A 57 -6.88 -5.88 -0.84
N ALA A 58 -7.27 -4.75 -1.46
CA ALA A 58 -8.55 -4.61 -2.13
C ALA A 58 -8.53 -3.64 -3.33
N ALA A 59 -9.24 -3.98 -4.40
CA ALA A 59 -9.40 -3.15 -5.58
C ALA A 59 -10.81 -3.28 -6.16
N CYS A 60 -11.28 -2.27 -6.89
CA CYS A 60 -12.57 -2.31 -7.57
C CYS A 60 -12.43 -2.10 -9.07
N ALA A 61 -13.24 -2.85 -9.84
CA ALA A 61 -13.45 -2.59 -11.26
C ALA A 61 -14.20 -1.28 -11.46
N THR A 62 -13.92 -0.59 -12.57
CA THR A 62 -14.58 0.65 -12.99
C THR A 62 -16.00 0.38 -13.49
N THR A 63 -16.88 0.01 -12.56
CA THR A 63 -18.29 -0.33 -12.81
C THR A 63 -19.19 0.91 -12.84
N SER A 64 -20.35 0.80 -13.48
CA SER A 64 -21.41 1.82 -13.43
C SER A 64 -22.75 1.18 -13.04
N PRO A 65 -23.27 1.41 -11.82
CA PRO A 65 -22.73 2.29 -10.76
C PRO A 65 -21.39 1.79 -10.18
N PRO A 66 -20.58 2.67 -9.55
CA PRO A 66 -19.26 2.32 -9.05
C PRO A 66 -19.32 1.34 -7.87
N LEU A 67 -18.18 0.69 -7.60
CA LEU A 67 -17.97 -0.22 -6.47
C LEU A 67 -18.90 -1.44 -6.46
N LYS A 68 -19.39 -1.88 -7.63
CA LYS A 68 -20.26 -3.07 -7.75
C LYS A 68 -19.52 -4.38 -7.97
N SER A 69 -18.26 -4.30 -8.39
CA SER A 69 -17.38 -5.46 -8.46
C SER A 69 -16.01 -5.05 -7.92
N CYS A 70 -15.72 -5.53 -6.72
CA CYS A 70 -14.45 -5.36 -6.05
C CYS A 70 -13.90 -6.73 -5.67
N LEU A 71 -12.59 -6.80 -5.44
CA LEU A 71 -11.89 -8.00 -5.03
C LEU A 71 -11.11 -7.70 -3.76
N VAL A 72 -11.22 -8.57 -2.76
CA VAL A 72 -10.36 -8.57 -1.57
C VAL A 72 -9.49 -9.82 -1.59
N VAL A 73 -8.25 -9.68 -1.11
CA VAL A 73 -7.29 -10.78 -0.96
C VAL A 73 -6.87 -10.93 0.49
N ASN A 74 -6.41 -12.13 0.82
CA ASN A 74 -6.00 -12.50 2.15
C ASN A 74 -4.63 -13.16 2.16
N ASP A 75 -3.80 -12.79 3.14
CA ASP A 75 -2.56 -13.52 3.43
C ASP A 75 -2.86 -14.96 3.90
N GLU A 76 -1.98 -15.87 3.51
CA GLU A 76 -1.97 -17.29 3.81
C GLU A 76 -3.15 -18.07 3.23
N LYS A 77 -3.84 -17.52 2.22
CA LYS A 77 -5.01 -18.14 1.58
C LYS A 77 -4.84 -18.28 0.07
N LYS A 78 -5.43 -19.35 -0.48
CA LYS A 78 -5.37 -19.70 -1.91
C LYS A 78 -6.50 -19.12 -2.76
N TYR A 79 -7.21 -18.11 -2.25
CA TYR A 79 -8.41 -17.57 -2.87
C TYR A 79 -8.45 -16.05 -2.73
N ALA A 80 -9.27 -15.42 -3.57
CA ALA A 80 -9.72 -14.05 -3.40
C ALA A 80 -11.25 -14.05 -3.31
N GLN A 81 -11.83 -12.96 -2.83
CA GLN A 81 -13.28 -12.86 -2.70
C GLN A 81 -13.80 -11.58 -3.34
N PHE A 82 -14.82 -11.73 -4.19
CA PHE A 82 -15.55 -10.59 -4.71
C PHE A 82 -16.38 -9.93 -3.63
N PHE A 83 -16.58 -8.61 -3.71
CA PHE A 83 -17.55 -7.88 -2.90
C PHE A 83 -18.08 -6.66 -3.64
N ALA A 84 -19.15 -6.08 -3.13
CA ALA A 84 -19.69 -4.81 -3.59
C ALA A 84 -19.85 -3.85 -2.43
N ILE A 85 -19.86 -2.54 -2.70
CA ILE A 85 -20.14 -1.51 -1.70
C ILE A 85 -21.48 -0.85 -2.03
N GLU A 86 -22.29 -0.64 -1.01
CA GLU A 86 -23.50 0.18 -1.05
C GLU A 86 -23.53 1.11 0.16
N GLY A 87 -23.35 2.42 -0.08
CA GLY A 87 -23.14 3.38 1.00
C GLY A 87 -21.89 3.05 1.81
N THR A 88 -22.06 2.77 3.10
CA THR A 88 -21.00 2.30 4.02
C THR A 88 -21.13 0.81 4.36
N THR A 89 -21.87 0.05 3.55
CA THR A 89 -22.01 -1.40 3.70
C THR A 89 -21.19 -2.13 2.65
N ILE A 90 -20.27 -2.97 3.10
CA ILE A 90 -19.58 -3.97 2.26
C ILE A 90 -20.47 -5.22 2.19
N ASN A 91 -20.69 -5.70 0.97
CA ASN A 91 -21.46 -6.89 0.67
C ASN A 91 -20.53 -7.96 0.10
N PRO A 92 -20.02 -8.89 0.94
CA PRO A 92 -19.21 -9.99 0.44
C PRO A 92 -19.96 -10.84 -0.58
N GLY A 93 -19.25 -11.28 -1.60
CA GLY A 93 -19.76 -12.02 -2.74
C GLY A 93 -19.08 -13.37 -2.92
N LYS A 94 -18.94 -13.79 -4.17
CA LYS A 94 -18.41 -15.11 -4.54
C LYS A 94 -16.89 -15.19 -4.28
N VAL A 95 -16.44 -16.38 -3.88
CA VAL A 95 -15.01 -16.70 -3.71
C VAL A 95 -14.46 -17.26 -5.02
N ILE A 96 -13.32 -16.74 -5.47
CA ILE A 96 -12.56 -17.22 -6.63
C ILE A 96 -11.27 -17.89 -6.17
N ARG A 97 -11.01 -19.09 -6.66
CA ARG A 97 -9.81 -19.88 -6.36
C ARG A 97 -8.61 -19.41 -7.20
N LEU A 98 -7.50 -19.07 -6.53
CA LEU A 98 -6.24 -18.63 -7.19
C LEU A 98 -5.26 -19.78 -7.40
N LEU A 99 -5.13 -20.67 -6.41
CA LEU A 99 -4.28 -21.85 -6.47
C LEU A 99 -5.05 -23.10 -6.05
N SER A 100 -4.80 -24.23 -6.70
CA SER A 100 -5.40 -25.51 -6.32
C SER A 100 -5.11 -25.86 -4.85
N ASP A 101 -6.06 -26.53 -4.20
CA ASP A 101 -5.85 -27.06 -2.85
C ASP A 101 -4.66 -28.04 -2.77
N GLN A 102 -4.29 -28.67 -3.88
CA GLN A 102 -3.11 -29.55 -3.98
C GLN A 102 -1.77 -28.81 -4.07
N ALA A 103 -1.77 -27.50 -4.32
CA ALA A 103 -0.54 -26.71 -4.33
C ALA A 103 0.10 -26.71 -2.93
N SER A 104 1.42 -26.90 -2.86
CA SER A 104 2.17 -26.78 -1.62
C SER A 104 2.43 -25.30 -1.32
N GLY A 105 2.04 -24.87 -0.12
CA GLY A 105 2.06 -23.45 0.27
C GLY A 105 0.83 -22.69 -0.19
N ASP A 106 0.91 -21.38 -0.08
CA ASP A 106 -0.10 -20.42 -0.48
C ASP A 106 0.58 -19.22 -1.17
N PRO A 107 -0.18 -18.38 -1.88
CA PRO A 107 0.38 -17.26 -2.57
C PRO A 107 0.88 -16.13 -1.67
N ASP A 108 0.59 -16.13 -0.37
CA ASP A 108 0.92 -15.00 0.52
C ASP A 108 0.45 -13.70 -0.15
N ALA A 109 -0.87 -13.62 -0.40
CA ALA A 109 -1.46 -12.64 -1.31
C ALA A 109 -1.59 -11.28 -0.63
N GLU A 110 -0.65 -10.39 -0.95
CA GLU A 110 -0.41 -9.14 -0.22
C GLU A 110 -1.01 -7.91 -0.90
N GLY A 111 -1.62 -8.06 -2.07
CA GLY A 111 -2.19 -6.92 -2.78
C GLY A 111 -3.02 -7.30 -3.99
N THR A 112 -3.96 -6.43 -4.35
CA THR A 112 -4.76 -6.58 -5.57
C THR A 112 -4.96 -5.25 -6.28
N ALA A 113 -5.02 -5.29 -7.60
CA ALA A 113 -5.24 -4.12 -8.45
C ALA A 113 -6.26 -4.44 -9.54
N TYR A 114 -6.86 -3.40 -10.10
CA TYR A 114 -7.67 -3.49 -11.29
C TYR A 114 -7.17 -2.48 -12.33
N ASP A 115 -7.05 -2.91 -13.58
CA ASP A 115 -6.93 -2.02 -14.72
C ASP A 115 -7.44 -2.71 -15.99
N ASP A 116 -8.07 -1.92 -16.86
CA ASP A 116 -8.51 -2.29 -18.20
C ASP A 116 -9.14 -3.71 -18.37
N GLY A 117 -10.06 -4.09 -17.47
CA GLY A 117 -10.76 -5.36 -17.56
C GLY A 117 -9.99 -6.57 -17.01
N TYR A 118 -8.97 -6.33 -16.19
CA TYR A 118 -8.29 -7.37 -15.44
C TYR A 118 -8.21 -7.02 -13.96
N PHE A 119 -8.47 -8.01 -13.12
CA PHE A 119 -7.94 -8.00 -11.75
C PHE A 119 -6.57 -8.65 -11.73
N TYR A 120 -5.71 -8.15 -10.86
CA TYR A 120 -4.36 -8.64 -10.61
C TYR A 120 -4.22 -8.94 -9.12
N VAL A 121 -3.56 -10.04 -8.76
CA VAL A 121 -3.27 -10.39 -7.36
C VAL A 121 -1.79 -10.72 -7.23
N VAL A 122 -1.08 -10.03 -6.33
CA VAL A 122 0.36 -10.23 -6.14
C VAL A 122 0.62 -11.00 -4.86
N GLY A 123 1.45 -12.03 -4.95
CA GLY A 123 2.05 -12.67 -3.79
C GLY A 123 3.19 -11.82 -3.22
N SER A 124 3.63 -12.12 -2.00
CA SER A 124 4.61 -11.30 -1.27
C SER A 124 5.97 -11.15 -1.97
N HIS A 125 6.35 -12.08 -2.84
CA HIS A 125 7.68 -12.10 -3.47
C HIS A 125 8.87 -12.13 -2.49
N GLY A 126 8.59 -12.39 -1.21
CA GLY A 126 9.58 -12.38 -0.13
C GLY A 126 9.84 -13.76 0.47
N ARG A 127 10.86 -13.83 1.34
CA ARG A 127 11.11 -15.01 2.17
C ARG A 127 10.54 -14.79 3.57
N LYS A 128 9.86 -15.79 4.10
CA LYS A 128 9.20 -15.73 5.42
C LYS A 128 10.08 -15.10 6.49
N ARG A 129 9.45 -14.30 7.35
CA ARG A 129 10.09 -13.72 8.54
C ARG A 129 10.45 -14.80 9.55
N HIS A 130 9.49 -15.67 9.85
CA HIS A 130 9.63 -16.80 10.74
C HIS A 130 9.86 -18.07 9.92
N HIS A 131 10.74 -18.95 10.39
CA HIS A 131 11.13 -20.16 9.67
C HIS A 131 11.61 -19.86 8.23
N PRO A 132 12.63 -19.00 8.03
CA PRO A 132 13.08 -18.57 6.71
C PRO A 132 13.63 -19.69 5.82
N ASP A 133 13.91 -20.86 6.40
CA ASP A 133 14.33 -22.07 5.68
C ASP A 133 13.15 -22.81 5.03
N ASP A 134 11.91 -22.51 5.43
CA ASP A 134 10.71 -23.04 4.81
C ASP A 134 10.49 -22.37 3.45
N SER A 135 10.61 -23.16 2.39
CA SER A 135 10.36 -22.68 1.04
C SER A 135 8.86 -22.45 0.80
N ASN A 136 8.49 -21.27 0.32
CA ASN A 136 7.15 -20.96 -0.19
C ASN A 136 7.22 -20.51 -1.66
N PRO A 137 7.40 -21.42 -2.64
CA PRO A 137 7.52 -21.02 -4.04
C PRO A 137 6.24 -20.40 -4.59
N THR A 138 5.10 -20.65 -3.94
CA THR A 138 3.81 -20.08 -4.34
C THR A 138 3.69 -18.59 -4.02
N SER A 139 4.45 -18.05 -3.05
CA SER A 139 4.46 -16.60 -2.77
C SER A 139 5.06 -15.74 -3.88
N TYR A 140 5.67 -16.37 -4.88
CA TYR A 140 6.25 -15.70 -6.04
C TYR A 140 5.27 -15.58 -7.21
N HIS A 141 3.99 -15.91 -7.00
CA HIS A 141 2.99 -15.78 -8.04
C HIS A 141 2.47 -14.36 -8.14
N LEU A 142 2.25 -13.91 -9.37
CA LEU A 142 1.34 -12.83 -9.72
C LEU A 142 0.22 -13.45 -10.56
N PHE A 143 -1.03 -13.28 -10.15
CA PHE A 143 -2.20 -13.75 -10.87
C PHE A 143 -2.85 -12.61 -11.62
N ARG A 144 -3.56 -12.95 -12.70
CA ARG A 144 -4.60 -12.09 -13.26
C ARG A 144 -5.77 -12.90 -13.78
N PHE A 145 -6.93 -12.27 -13.88
CA PHE A 145 -8.05 -12.84 -14.60
C PHE A 145 -8.91 -11.75 -15.24
N PRO A 146 -9.49 -12.01 -16.43
CA PRO A 146 -10.31 -11.04 -17.13
C PRO A 146 -11.67 -10.88 -16.46
N VAL A 147 -12.19 -9.65 -16.53
CA VAL A 147 -13.57 -9.28 -16.19
C VAL A 147 -14.12 -8.33 -17.23
N ASP A 148 -15.44 -8.35 -17.40
CA ASP A 148 -16.12 -7.37 -18.22
C ASP A 148 -15.89 -5.95 -17.67
N LYS A 149 -15.57 -4.99 -18.54
CA LYS A 149 -15.20 -3.63 -18.14
C LYS A 149 -16.37 -2.84 -17.57
N LEU A 150 -17.61 -3.22 -17.89
CA LEU A 150 -18.83 -2.53 -17.45
C LEU A 150 -19.40 -3.14 -16.18
N THR A 151 -19.47 -4.47 -16.11
CA THR A 151 -20.07 -5.20 -14.98
C THR A 151 -19.06 -5.64 -13.93
N GLY A 152 -17.79 -5.78 -14.31
CA GLY A 152 -16.75 -6.37 -13.47
C GLY A 152 -16.94 -7.87 -13.23
N GLU A 153 -17.77 -8.55 -14.03
CA GLU A 153 -17.99 -9.99 -13.94
C GLU A 153 -17.00 -10.76 -14.83
N PRO A 154 -16.43 -11.88 -14.35
CA PRO A 154 -15.60 -12.73 -15.19
C PRO A 154 -16.41 -13.44 -16.27
N PRO A 155 -15.84 -13.71 -17.46
CA PRO A 155 -16.50 -14.41 -18.56
C PRO A 155 -16.56 -15.95 -18.35
N PHE A 156 -16.40 -16.42 -17.11
CA PHE A 156 -16.32 -17.82 -16.72
C PHE A 156 -16.99 -18.03 -15.35
N PRO A 157 -17.44 -19.26 -15.02
CA PRO A 157 -18.02 -19.53 -13.72
C PRO A 157 -17.00 -19.34 -12.60
N ILE A 158 -17.36 -18.51 -11.61
CA ILE A 158 -16.56 -18.34 -10.39
C ILE A 158 -16.69 -19.59 -9.53
N SER A 159 -15.55 -20.22 -9.20
CA SER A 159 -15.48 -21.39 -8.34
C SER A 159 -14.63 -21.12 -7.11
N ALA A 160 -15.12 -21.59 -5.96
CA ALA A 160 -14.39 -21.54 -4.70
C ALA A 160 -13.41 -22.73 -4.55
N ASP A 161 -13.52 -23.74 -5.41
CA ASP A 161 -12.84 -25.03 -5.27
C ASP A 161 -11.87 -25.30 -6.43
N GLU A 162 -12.19 -24.82 -7.64
CA GLU A 162 -11.41 -25.02 -8.85
C GLU A 162 -10.83 -23.71 -9.38
N VAL A 163 -9.57 -23.76 -9.84
CA VAL A 163 -8.94 -22.63 -10.54
C VAL A 163 -9.50 -22.57 -11.96
N ILE A 164 -10.33 -21.57 -12.26
CA ILE A 164 -10.95 -21.37 -13.57
C ILE A 164 -10.65 -19.94 -14.02
N GLY A 165 -10.09 -19.78 -15.24
CA GLY A 165 -9.89 -18.48 -15.86
C GLY A 165 -8.80 -17.60 -15.22
N VAL A 166 -8.00 -18.13 -14.30
CA VAL A 166 -6.90 -17.43 -13.64
C VAL A 166 -5.57 -17.77 -14.33
N GLU A 167 -4.89 -16.74 -14.82
CA GLU A 167 -3.52 -16.82 -15.33
C GLU A 167 -2.52 -16.51 -14.21
N ALA A 168 -1.36 -17.16 -14.22
CA ALA A 168 -0.31 -16.94 -13.22
C ALA A 168 1.08 -16.77 -13.87
N SER A 169 1.89 -15.87 -13.31
CA SER A 169 3.31 -15.71 -13.57
C SER A 169 4.09 -15.93 -12.28
N VAL A 170 5.18 -16.70 -12.31
CA VAL A 170 5.91 -17.13 -11.08
C VAL A 170 7.32 -16.56 -10.96
N THR A 171 8.10 -16.57 -12.04
CA THR A 171 9.56 -16.31 -11.95
C THR A 171 9.97 -14.94 -12.46
N ARG A 172 9.10 -14.28 -13.23
CA ARG A 172 9.46 -13.06 -13.96
C ARG A 172 9.84 -11.91 -13.04
N LEU A 173 9.04 -11.69 -11.99
CA LEU A 173 9.30 -10.62 -11.03
C LEU A 173 10.52 -10.94 -10.16
N ARG A 174 10.80 -12.21 -9.82
CA ARG A 174 12.01 -12.58 -9.06
C ARG A 174 13.29 -12.13 -9.74
N GLY A 175 13.42 -12.36 -11.05
CA GLY A 175 14.57 -11.90 -11.83
C GLY A 175 14.70 -10.37 -11.78
N ALA A 176 13.60 -9.66 -12.00
CA ALA A 176 13.58 -8.20 -11.95
C ALA A 176 13.94 -7.63 -10.56
N ILE A 177 13.44 -8.24 -9.48
CA ILE A 177 13.77 -7.84 -8.10
C ILE A 177 15.24 -8.10 -7.81
N LYS A 178 15.79 -9.24 -8.26
CA LYS A 178 17.22 -9.56 -8.11
C LYS A 178 18.11 -8.51 -8.77
N ASP A 179 17.75 -8.08 -9.97
CA ASP A 179 18.52 -7.09 -10.72
C ASP A 179 18.38 -5.68 -10.12
N ALA A 180 17.17 -5.32 -9.66
CA ALA A 180 16.86 -4.01 -9.11
C ALA A 180 17.38 -3.80 -7.67
N LEU A 181 17.26 -4.81 -6.81
CA LEU A 181 17.59 -4.77 -5.38
C LEU A 181 18.48 -5.98 -5.00
N PRO A 182 19.68 -6.14 -5.60
CA PRO A 182 20.51 -7.34 -5.44
C PRO A 182 20.96 -7.58 -3.99
N ALA A 183 21.09 -6.52 -3.20
CA ALA A 183 21.48 -6.63 -1.80
C ALA A 183 20.34 -7.07 -0.88
N ASP A 184 19.08 -7.06 -1.32
CA ASP A 184 17.89 -7.37 -0.51
C ASP A 184 17.08 -8.54 -1.06
N TYR A 185 17.35 -8.92 -2.30
CA TYR A 185 16.80 -10.11 -2.93
C TYR A 185 17.09 -11.36 -2.11
N ASP A 186 16.06 -12.19 -1.92
CA ASP A 186 16.14 -13.50 -1.27
C ASP A 186 16.67 -13.48 0.18
N LYS A 187 16.56 -12.32 0.84
CA LYS A 187 16.72 -12.20 2.29
C LYS A 187 15.38 -12.43 3.00
N PRO A 188 15.41 -12.98 4.23
CA PRO A 188 14.22 -13.04 5.07
C PRO A 188 13.62 -11.65 5.31
N LEU A 189 12.29 -11.60 5.42
CA LEU A 189 11.53 -10.39 5.71
C LEU A 189 12.03 -9.68 6.98
N GLY A 190 12.40 -10.44 8.03
CA GLY A 190 12.95 -9.89 9.28
C GLY A 190 14.31 -9.21 9.13
N ASP A 191 15.05 -9.51 8.06
CA ASP A 191 16.37 -8.95 7.76
C ASP A 191 16.30 -7.82 6.71
N ASN A 192 15.13 -7.16 6.60
CA ASN A 192 14.81 -6.17 5.57
C ASN A 192 14.91 -6.72 4.13
N GLY A 193 14.56 -8.00 3.93
CA GLY A 193 14.46 -8.56 2.59
C GLY A 193 13.40 -7.89 1.71
N ALA A 194 13.60 -7.99 0.40
CA ALA A 194 12.64 -7.50 -0.59
C ALA A 194 11.29 -8.22 -0.44
N ASN A 195 10.21 -7.47 -0.19
CA ASN A 195 8.83 -7.94 -0.10
C ASN A 195 7.89 -6.94 -0.77
N ILE A 196 7.03 -7.41 -1.65
CA ILE A 196 5.98 -6.62 -2.28
C ILE A 196 4.74 -6.73 -1.41
N GLU A 197 4.14 -5.59 -1.08
CA GLU A 197 2.77 -5.55 -0.52
C GLU A 197 1.90 -4.63 -1.39
N GLY A 198 2.42 -3.50 -1.84
CA GLY A 198 1.67 -2.62 -2.74
C GLY A 198 1.64 -3.06 -4.20
N ILE A 199 0.47 -2.99 -4.82
CA ILE A 199 0.31 -3.11 -6.28
C ILE A 199 -0.70 -2.10 -6.83
N ALA A 200 -0.32 -1.40 -7.89
CA ALA A 200 -1.27 -0.68 -8.74
C ALA A 200 -0.98 -0.96 -10.22
N VAL A 201 -2.01 -0.99 -11.05
CA VAL A 201 -1.87 -1.03 -12.51
C VAL A 201 -2.57 0.18 -13.08
N LYS A 202 -1.94 0.87 -14.03
CA LYS A 202 -2.49 2.06 -14.68
C LYS A 202 -2.02 2.12 -16.12
N GLY A 203 -2.90 1.75 -17.05
CA GLY A 203 -2.51 1.50 -18.44
C GLY A 203 -1.49 0.35 -18.50
N ASP A 204 -0.44 0.52 -19.29
CA ASP A 204 0.54 -0.56 -19.49
C ASP A 204 1.52 -0.76 -18.32
N LEU A 205 1.50 0.11 -17.30
CA LEU A 205 2.45 0.08 -16.19
C LEU A 205 1.85 -0.55 -14.93
N MET A 206 2.57 -1.50 -14.37
CA MET A 206 2.37 -2.06 -13.04
C MET A 206 3.41 -1.48 -12.10
N TYR A 207 2.94 -0.95 -10.97
CA TYR A 207 3.72 -0.41 -9.87
C TYR A 207 3.69 -1.40 -8.72
N LEU A 208 4.87 -1.82 -8.27
CA LEU A 208 5.06 -2.79 -7.21
C LEU A 208 5.78 -2.10 -6.04
N GLY A 209 5.03 -1.82 -4.99
CA GLY A 209 5.49 -1.16 -3.77
C GLY A 209 6.13 -2.15 -2.82
N PHE A 210 7.35 -1.85 -2.39
CA PHE A 210 8.05 -2.68 -1.42
C PHE A 210 7.75 -2.23 0.01
N ARG A 211 7.33 -3.17 0.86
CA ARG A 211 7.36 -2.96 2.31
C ARG A 211 8.79 -2.95 2.81
N GLY A 212 9.57 -3.94 2.39
CA GLY A 212 11.00 -4.03 2.64
C GLY A 212 11.74 -4.13 1.31
N PRO A 213 12.93 -3.54 1.15
CA PRO A 213 13.72 -2.86 2.18
C PRO A 213 13.32 -1.38 2.39
N SER A 214 13.66 -0.83 3.56
CA SER A 214 13.83 0.60 3.76
C SER A 214 15.31 0.91 4.03
N LYS A 215 15.94 1.71 3.17
CA LYS A 215 17.40 1.95 3.18
C LYS A 215 17.76 3.40 2.97
N GLY A 216 18.60 3.94 3.86
CA GLY A 216 19.05 5.33 3.76
C GLY A 216 17.91 6.35 3.87
N GLY A 217 16.80 5.97 4.51
CA GLY A 217 15.59 6.81 4.58
C GLY A 217 14.61 6.62 3.41
N ASN A 218 14.86 5.65 2.53
CA ASN A 218 14.08 5.48 1.31
C ASN A 218 13.34 4.13 1.23
N ALA A 219 12.14 4.19 0.67
CA ALA A 219 11.36 3.06 0.18
C ALA A 219 11.44 2.97 -1.36
N TYR A 220 11.01 1.83 -1.90
CA TYR A 220 11.21 1.50 -3.31
C TYR A 220 9.89 1.12 -3.98
N VAL A 221 9.76 1.49 -5.25
CA VAL A 221 8.69 1.04 -6.15
C VAL A 221 9.35 0.52 -7.42
N LEU A 222 9.06 -0.73 -7.81
CA LEU A 222 9.45 -1.29 -9.10
C LEU A 222 8.32 -1.08 -10.09
N THR A 223 8.64 -0.52 -11.25
CA THR A 223 7.73 -0.44 -12.39
C THR A 223 8.06 -1.54 -13.39
N VAL A 224 7.04 -2.19 -13.94
CA VAL A 224 7.15 -3.17 -15.02
C VAL A 224 6.02 -2.98 -16.03
N ASP A 225 6.22 -3.47 -17.25
CA ASP A 225 5.17 -3.61 -18.25
C ASP A 225 4.19 -4.71 -17.80
N ALA A 226 2.95 -4.34 -17.50
CA ALA A 226 1.94 -5.22 -16.88
C ALA A 226 1.63 -6.45 -17.75
N LYS A 227 1.62 -6.27 -19.07
CA LYS A 227 1.40 -7.36 -20.03
C LYS A 227 2.60 -8.29 -20.12
N ALA A 228 3.82 -7.73 -20.07
CA ALA A 228 5.05 -8.51 -20.14
C ALA A 228 5.23 -9.48 -18.97
N VAL A 229 4.64 -9.20 -17.79
CA VAL A 229 4.66 -10.13 -16.66
C VAL A 229 4.01 -11.47 -17.01
N PHE A 230 2.99 -11.47 -17.87
CA PHE A 230 2.25 -12.68 -18.26
C PHE A 230 2.61 -13.19 -19.67
N THR A 231 3.55 -12.54 -20.37
CA THR A 231 3.88 -12.87 -21.76
C THR A 231 5.33 -13.30 -21.88
N GLU A 232 5.58 -14.59 -22.07
CA GLU A 232 6.92 -15.15 -22.26
C GLU A 232 7.71 -14.37 -23.33
N ASN A 233 9.01 -14.14 -23.10
CA ASN A 233 9.92 -13.40 -23.98
C ASN A 233 9.59 -11.92 -24.27
N MET A 234 8.47 -11.37 -23.78
CA MET A 234 8.23 -9.94 -23.81
C MET A 234 9.12 -9.22 -22.78
N PRO A 235 9.84 -8.13 -23.11
CA PRO A 235 10.68 -7.42 -22.15
C PRO A 235 9.87 -6.81 -21.00
N LEU A 236 10.24 -7.10 -19.74
CA LEU A 236 9.55 -6.54 -18.55
C LEU A 236 9.68 -5.03 -18.41
N LYS A 237 10.73 -4.44 -19.01
CA LYS A 237 11.11 -3.03 -18.82
C LYS A 237 11.18 -2.64 -17.33
N ALA A 238 11.67 -3.56 -16.50
CA ALA A 238 11.73 -3.39 -15.06
C ALA A 238 12.63 -2.22 -14.66
N LYS A 239 12.10 -1.28 -13.87
CA LYS A 239 12.83 -0.08 -13.44
C LYS A 239 12.35 0.39 -12.07
N LEU A 240 13.28 0.64 -11.14
CA LEU A 240 12.96 1.35 -9.90
C LEU A 240 12.62 2.81 -10.18
N ILE A 241 11.63 3.34 -9.48
CA ILE A 241 11.43 4.79 -9.41
C ILE A 241 12.71 5.43 -8.86
N ASP A 242 13.18 6.45 -9.57
CA ASP A 242 14.44 7.16 -9.31
C ASP A 242 14.18 8.68 -9.36
N PRO A 243 14.46 9.44 -8.28
CA PRO A 243 15.04 8.98 -7.02
C PRO A 243 14.10 8.06 -6.22
N PRO A 244 14.64 7.19 -5.33
CA PRO A 244 13.82 6.38 -4.43
C PRO A 244 13.07 7.29 -3.44
N LEU A 245 11.98 6.76 -2.86
CA LEU A 245 10.99 7.58 -2.17
C LEU A 245 11.41 7.85 -0.71
N PRO A 246 11.63 9.11 -0.28
CA PRO A 246 12.11 9.42 1.07
C PRO A 246 10.99 9.30 2.12
N LEU A 247 10.61 8.07 2.47
CA LEU A 247 9.51 7.78 3.41
C LEU A 247 9.97 7.55 4.86
N GLY A 248 11.29 7.52 5.12
CA GLY A 248 11.86 7.29 6.43
C GLY A 248 12.73 6.04 6.51
N THR A 249 13.46 5.86 7.61
CA THR A 249 14.47 4.78 7.74
C THR A 249 13.87 3.41 8.03
N THR A 250 12.62 3.35 8.46
CA THR A 250 11.92 2.13 8.88
C THR A 250 10.49 2.08 8.33
N THR A 251 10.22 2.79 7.24
CA THR A 251 8.90 2.92 6.62
C THR A 251 8.92 2.32 5.23
N GLY A 252 7.98 1.41 4.96
CA GLY A 252 7.76 0.79 3.67
C GLY A 252 6.40 1.14 3.09
N ILE A 253 6.12 0.58 1.92
CA ILE A 253 4.83 0.68 1.24
C ILE A 253 4.02 -0.58 1.54
N ARG A 254 2.83 -0.38 2.11
CA ARG A 254 1.88 -1.42 2.51
C ARG A 254 0.82 -1.68 1.45
N ASP A 255 0.39 -0.64 0.74
CA ASP A 255 -0.49 -0.77 -0.43
C ASP A 255 -0.29 0.41 -1.39
N ILE A 256 -0.71 0.28 -2.65
CA ILE A 256 -0.73 1.36 -3.65
C ILE A 256 -2.09 1.40 -4.34
N ALA A 257 -2.71 2.58 -4.41
CA ALA A 257 -3.89 2.80 -5.23
C ALA A 257 -3.60 3.78 -6.38
N ALA A 258 -4.00 3.43 -7.60
CA ALA A 258 -3.96 4.35 -8.73
C ALA A 258 -5.06 5.42 -8.61
N VAL A 259 -4.70 6.68 -8.82
CA VAL A 259 -5.63 7.82 -8.86
C VAL A 259 -5.31 8.74 -10.04
N SER A 260 -6.19 9.69 -10.32
CA SER A 260 -5.97 10.79 -11.25
C SER A 260 -4.73 11.57 -10.82
N GLY A 261 -3.80 11.77 -11.76
CA GLY A 261 -2.52 12.46 -11.51
C GLY A 261 -1.38 11.60 -10.94
N GLY A 262 -1.65 10.42 -10.36
CA GLY A 262 -0.57 9.63 -9.76
C GLY A 262 -1.00 8.39 -8.99
N LEU A 263 -0.36 8.17 -7.85
CA LEU A 263 -0.58 7.04 -6.94
C LEU A 263 -0.82 7.55 -5.52
N LEU A 264 -1.69 6.89 -4.77
CA LEU A 264 -1.71 6.98 -3.31
C LEU A 264 -0.93 5.80 -2.74
N LEU A 265 0.00 6.07 -1.83
CA LEU A 265 0.82 5.08 -1.16
C LEU A 265 0.33 4.96 0.29
N LEU A 266 -0.11 3.78 0.69
CA LEU A 266 -0.27 3.45 2.11
C LEU A 266 1.10 3.05 2.64
N THR A 267 1.52 3.69 3.72
CA THR A 267 2.85 3.53 4.30
C THR A 267 2.75 3.04 5.73
N GLY A 268 3.73 2.25 6.16
CA GLY A 268 3.75 1.63 7.48
C GLY A 268 5.13 1.07 7.81
N PRO A 269 5.31 0.44 8.98
CA PRO A 269 6.61 -0.05 9.41
C PRO A 269 7.10 -1.20 8.54
N VAL A 270 8.42 -1.31 8.31
CA VAL A 270 9.01 -2.47 7.59
C VAL A 270 8.93 -3.75 8.42
N ASN A 271 9.07 -3.64 9.73
CA ASN A 271 8.99 -4.72 10.70
C ASN A 271 8.08 -4.32 11.87
N GLU A 272 8.51 -4.56 13.12
CA GLU A 272 7.73 -4.34 14.35
C GLU A 272 7.85 -2.90 14.91
N GLN A 273 8.34 -1.94 14.12
CA GLN A 273 8.45 -0.56 14.58
C GLN A 273 7.07 0.05 14.83
N GLN A 274 6.95 0.83 15.90
CA GLN A 274 5.72 1.54 16.26
C GLN A 274 5.60 2.82 15.43
N ILE A 275 5.17 2.69 14.18
CA ILE A 275 4.96 3.79 13.23
C ILE A 275 3.49 3.82 12.86
N ALA A 276 2.84 4.97 13.06
CA ALA A 276 1.46 5.16 12.63
C ALA A 276 1.36 5.05 11.10
N PRO A 277 0.34 4.36 10.56
CA PRO A 277 0.16 4.29 9.12
C PRO A 277 -0.14 5.67 8.55
N ALA A 278 0.28 5.91 7.32
CA ALA A 278 0.05 7.19 6.65
C ALA A 278 -0.21 7.00 5.16
N VAL A 279 -0.94 7.94 4.55
CA VAL A 279 -1.13 8.02 3.10
C VAL A 279 -0.28 9.14 2.53
N VAL A 280 0.42 8.87 1.43
CA VAL A 280 1.23 9.85 0.70
C VAL A 280 0.88 9.80 -0.78
N PHE A 281 0.61 10.96 -1.40
CA PHE A 281 0.44 11.04 -2.84
C PHE A 281 1.80 11.06 -3.55
N TYR A 282 1.93 10.29 -4.63
CA TYR A 282 3.07 10.31 -5.54
C TYR A 282 2.59 10.74 -6.94
N ASP A 283 3.03 11.91 -7.38
CA ASP A 283 2.76 12.43 -8.72
C ASP A 283 3.67 11.73 -9.74
N THR A 284 3.09 10.88 -10.57
CA THR A 284 3.84 10.10 -11.57
C THR A 284 4.40 10.95 -12.71
N SER A 285 3.89 12.18 -12.90
CA SER A 285 4.35 13.11 -13.94
C SER A 285 5.55 13.94 -13.50
N SER A 286 5.53 14.42 -12.25
CA SER A 286 6.62 15.24 -11.70
C SER A 286 7.65 14.44 -10.89
N GLY A 287 7.31 13.20 -10.50
CA GLY A 287 8.16 12.35 -9.66
C GLY A 287 8.24 12.82 -8.21
N LYS A 288 7.26 13.61 -7.74
CA LYS A 288 7.28 14.22 -6.40
C LYS A 288 6.28 13.57 -5.47
N LEU A 289 6.67 13.47 -4.21
CA LEU A 289 5.75 13.15 -3.12
C LEU A 289 5.01 14.42 -2.67
N GLY A 290 3.73 14.27 -2.39
CA GLY A 290 2.94 15.23 -1.63
C GLY A 290 3.17 15.12 -0.13
N PRO A 291 2.39 15.86 0.68
CA PRO A 291 2.43 15.76 2.14
C PRO A 291 2.13 14.34 2.63
N THR A 292 2.72 14.00 3.78
CA THR A 292 2.38 12.77 4.51
C THR A 292 1.18 13.02 5.41
N HIS A 293 0.13 12.21 5.22
CA HIS A 293 -1.08 12.27 6.03
C HIS A 293 -1.16 11.06 6.96
N THR A 294 -0.78 11.24 8.22
CA THR A 294 -0.85 10.18 9.24
C THR A 294 -2.31 9.85 9.54
N LEU A 295 -2.63 8.57 9.73
CA LEU A 295 -3.98 8.11 10.04
C LEU A 295 -4.13 7.86 11.54
N SER A 296 -5.18 8.42 12.14
CA SER A 296 -5.64 8.03 13.48
C SER A 296 -6.34 6.68 13.39
N VAL A 297 -5.82 5.67 14.11
CA VAL A 297 -6.35 4.30 14.09
C VAL A 297 -6.84 3.90 15.48
N ALA A 298 -7.95 3.15 15.53
CA ALA A 298 -8.56 2.73 16.80
C ALA A 298 -7.72 1.67 17.53
N ASP A 299 -7.12 0.74 16.78
CA ASP A 299 -6.21 -0.28 17.28
C ASP A 299 -4.84 -0.07 16.64
N SER A 300 -3.86 0.31 17.46
CA SER A 300 -2.47 0.53 17.01
C SER A 300 -1.69 -0.76 16.77
N THR A 301 -2.23 -1.91 17.17
CA THR A 301 -1.63 -3.22 16.90
C THR A 301 -2.06 -3.80 15.56
N ALA A 302 -3.17 -3.32 15.00
CA ALA A 302 -3.67 -3.69 13.68
C ALA A 302 -2.81 -3.02 12.60
N LYS A 303 -2.42 -3.77 11.57
CA LYS A 303 -1.56 -3.25 10.49
C LYS A 303 -2.43 -2.78 9.34
N ALA A 304 -2.30 -1.52 8.94
CA ALA A 304 -2.96 -1.02 7.75
C ALA A 304 -2.27 -1.61 6.51
N GLU A 305 -2.95 -2.51 5.79
CA GLU A 305 -2.39 -3.25 4.66
C GLU A 305 -3.24 -3.13 3.40
N THR A 306 -4.40 -2.47 3.46
CA THR A 306 -5.26 -2.27 2.30
C THR A 306 -5.64 -0.80 2.14
N LEU A 307 -5.53 -0.28 0.92
CA LEU A 307 -5.95 1.07 0.54
C LEU A 307 -6.87 1.02 -0.69
N LEU A 308 -8.17 1.13 -0.45
CA LEU A 308 -9.16 1.18 -1.52
C LEU A 308 -9.63 2.62 -1.77
N VAL A 309 -9.57 3.07 -3.03
CA VAL A 309 -10.12 4.37 -3.43
C VAL A 309 -11.64 4.25 -3.64
N LEU A 310 -12.40 4.98 -2.84
CA LEU A 310 -13.87 5.07 -2.93
C LEU A 310 -14.31 6.17 -3.89
N SER A 311 -13.52 7.25 -3.99
CA SER A 311 -13.80 8.39 -4.87
C SER A 311 -12.53 9.15 -5.23
N ASP A 312 -12.39 9.49 -6.51
CA ASP A 312 -11.32 10.29 -7.09
C ASP A 312 -11.93 11.39 -7.98
N ILE A 313 -12.55 12.39 -7.35
CA ILE A 313 -13.19 13.52 -8.03
C ILE A 313 -12.25 14.74 -7.99
N SER A 314 -11.99 15.34 -9.15
CA SER A 314 -11.12 16.50 -9.26
C SER A 314 -11.59 17.66 -8.37
N GLY A 315 -10.69 18.21 -7.56
CA GLY A 315 -10.99 19.32 -6.64
C GLY A 315 -11.59 18.91 -5.30
N GLU A 316 -11.93 17.63 -5.12
CA GLU A 316 -12.37 17.08 -3.83
C GLU A 316 -11.26 16.22 -3.20
N PRO A 317 -11.21 16.09 -1.87
CA PRO A 317 -10.34 15.11 -1.21
C PRO A 317 -10.58 13.70 -1.75
N TRP A 318 -9.53 12.88 -1.82
CA TRP A 318 -9.71 11.47 -2.09
C TRP A 318 -10.46 10.82 -0.93
N ARG A 319 -11.53 10.10 -1.25
CA ARG A 319 -12.20 9.24 -0.27
C ARG A 319 -11.55 7.87 -0.36
N VAL A 320 -10.95 7.43 0.72
CA VAL A 320 -10.28 6.12 0.78
C VAL A 320 -10.86 5.29 1.90
N LEU A 321 -10.84 3.98 1.72
CA LEU A 321 -11.12 2.98 2.74
C LEU A 321 -9.84 2.23 3.04
N VAL A 322 -9.43 2.25 4.31
CA VAL A 322 -8.30 1.47 4.80
C VAL A 322 -8.82 0.26 5.55
N MET A 323 -8.26 -0.91 5.26
CA MET A 323 -8.51 -2.14 5.99
C MET A 323 -7.21 -2.70 6.57
N PHE A 324 -7.36 -3.55 7.57
CA PHE A 324 -6.27 -3.95 8.46
C PHE A 324 -6.10 -5.47 8.55
N ASP A 325 -4.86 -5.92 8.65
CA ASP A 325 -4.51 -7.23 9.18
C ASP A 325 -4.64 -7.21 10.72
N GLY A 326 -5.22 -8.28 11.27
CA GLY A 326 -5.49 -8.51 12.69
C GLY A 326 -6.99 -8.55 13.02
N PRO A 327 -7.74 -7.44 12.85
CA PRO A 327 -9.18 -7.42 13.13
C PRO A 327 -9.99 -8.28 12.16
N GLU A 328 -11.01 -8.98 12.66
CA GLU A 328 -11.90 -9.77 11.80
C GLU A 328 -12.61 -8.87 10.77
N ASN A 329 -12.58 -9.27 9.50
CA ASN A 329 -13.06 -8.51 8.33
C ASN A 329 -12.32 -7.18 8.09
N GLY A 330 -11.15 -7.01 8.69
CA GLY A 330 -10.23 -5.92 8.44
C GLY A 330 -10.67 -4.53 8.87
N ALA A 331 -11.68 -4.41 9.75
CA ALA A 331 -12.10 -3.13 10.36
C ALA A 331 -12.13 -1.92 9.38
N PRO A 332 -12.96 -1.98 8.32
CA PRO A 332 -12.98 -0.97 7.26
C PRO A 332 -13.16 0.45 7.81
N THR A 333 -12.20 1.33 7.52
CA THR A 333 -12.16 2.68 8.07
C THR A 333 -11.96 3.71 6.95
N GLN A 334 -12.91 4.64 6.79
CA GLN A 334 -12.85 5.66 5.75
C GLN A 334 -12.07 6.89 6.23
N TYR A 335 -11.26 7.46 5.34
CA TYR A 335 -10.58 8.75 5.51
C TYR A 335 -10.83 9.68 4.33
N LEU A 336 -10.70 10.98 4.57
CA LEU A 336 -10.64 12.01 3.53
C LEU A 336 -9.19 12.48 3.42
N VAL A 337 -8.52 12.14 2.32
CA VAL A 337 -7.12 12.50 2.08
C VAL A 337 -7.08 13.77 1.22
N PRO A 338 -6.51 14.88 1.70
CA PRO A 338 -6.29 16.08 0.88
C PRO A 338 -5.48 15.78 -0.38
N ARG A 339 -5.74 16.55 -1.45
CA ARG A 339 -5.00 16.47 -2.72
C ARG A 339 -3.70 17.26 -2.71
#